data_AF-A0A7C8API4-F1
#
_entry.id   AF-A0A7C8API4-F1
#
_cell.length_a   1.000
_cell.length_b   1.000
_cell.length_c   1.000
_cell.angle_alpha   90.00
_cell.angle_beta   90.00
_cell.angle_gamma   90.00
#
_symmetry.space_group_name_H-M   'P 1'
#
loop_
_entity.id
_entity.type
_entity.pdbx_description
1 polymer ?
#
loop_
_entity_poly.entity_id
_entity_poly.type
_entity_poly.pdbx_seq_one_letter_code
_entity_poly.pdbx_strand_id
1 'polypeptide(L)'
;MTQTAKTGPRRLGPFFVLFLALIVASCASTGSQDKKLVTSLKLSVDAFNDAFRSEEYTEAAAFVPADKKEYFWAEVDRFKGKIRITDYNLREVQHTDKSTSANPIMYFQFYRLDSAALQTVTFTQKWYFDQKDKHWKVSDSGFGAITKTRAGF
;
A
#
# COMPACT_ATOMS: atom_id res chain seq x y z
N MET A 1 -78.01 -14.32 22.85
CA MET A 1 -77.12 -13.50 22.00
C MET A 1 -75.70 -13.99 22.23
N THR A 2 -75.12 -14.71 21.29
CA THR A 2 -73.72 -15.18 21.39
C THR A 2 -73.11 -15.13 19.99
N GLN A 3 -72.23 -14.16 19.75
CA GLN A 3 -71.51 -13.99 18.49
C GLN A 3 -70.26 -14.88 18.50
N THR A 4 -70.15 -15.79 17.53
CA THR A 4 -68.93 -16.56 17.24
C THR A 4 -68.13 -15.84 16.17
N ALA A 5 -66.92 -15.38 16.52
CA ALA A 5 -65.96 -14.81 15.57
C ALA A 5 -65.23 -15.94 14.81
N LYS A 6 -65.28 -15.87 13.48
CA LYS A 6 -64.64 -16.82 12.57
C LYS A 6 -63.40 -16.16 11.95
N THR A 7 -62.21 -16.51 12.42
CA THR A 7 -60.93 -16.04 11.86
C THR A 7 -60.59 -16.84 10.60
N GLY A 8 -60.71 -16.21 9.44
CA GLY A 8 -60.27 -16.76 8.15
C GLY A 8 -58.75 -16.60 7.92
N PRO A 9 -58.11 -17.49 7.15
CA PRO A 9 -56.68 -17.45 6.90
C PRO A 9 -56.33 -16.31 5.94
N ARG A 10 -55.48 -15.38 6.39
CA ARG A 10 -54.91 -14.31 5.55
C ARG A 10 -53.90 -14.93 4.58
N ARG A 11 -54.27 -15.00 3.29
CA ARG A 11 -53.35 -15.36 2.21
C ARG A 11 -52.30 -14.25 2.08
N LEU A 12 -51.05 -14.53 2.46
CA LEU A 12 -49.92 -13.67 2.12
C LEU A 12 -49.79 -13.62 0.59
N GLY A 13 -49.98 -12.43 0.02
CA GLY A 13 -49.89 -12.22 -1.42
C GLY A 13 -48.46 -12.43 -1.96
N PRO A 14 -48.31 -12.88 -3.22
CA PRO A 14 -47.02 -13.18 -3.85
C PRO A 14 -46.07 -11.97 -3.95
N PHE A 15 -46.59 -10.76 -3.79
CA PHE A 15 -45.80 -9.52 -3.77
C PHE A 15 -44.86 -9.40 -2.56
N PHE A 16 -45.23 -9.98 -1.40
CA PHE A 16 -44.41 -9.88 -0.19
C PHE A 16 -43.18 -10.80 -0.24
N VAL A 17 -43.27 -11.91 -0.98
CA VAL A 17 -42.16 -12.85 -1.21
C VAL A 17 -41.14 -12.27 -2.20
N LEU A 18 -41.58 -11.51 -3.19
CA LEU A 18 -40.69 -10.89 -4.20
C LEU A 18 -39.83 -9.75 -3.61
N PHE A 19 -40.37 -8.99 -2.66
CA PHE A 19 -39.63 -7.88 -2.01
C PHE A 19 -38.56 -8.37 -1.03
N LEU A 20 -38.74 -9.55 -0.43
CA LEU A 20 -37.77 -10.14 0.50
C LEU A 20 -36.52 -10.69 -0.23
N ALA A 21 -36.67 -11.11 -1.49
CA ALA A 21 -35.58 -11.66 -2.29
C ALA A 21 -34.56 -10.60 -2.78
N LEU A 22 -34.95 -9.33 -2.86
CA LEU A 22 -34.05 -8.24 -3.29
C LEU A 22 -33.09 -7.75 -2.19
N ILE A 23 -33.40 -8.00 -0.91
CA ILE A 23 -32.61 -7.47 0.21
C ILE A 23 -31.38 -8.35 0.52
N VAL A 24 -31.38 -9.61 0.07
CA VAL A 24 -30.28 -10.57 0.32
C VAL A 24 -29.09 -10.42 -0.64
N ALA A 25 -29.20 -9.60 -1.68
CA ALA A 25 -28.13 -9.44 -2.69
C ALA A 25 -27.05 -8.39 -2.32
N SER A 26 -27.19 -7.66 -1.22
CA SER A 26 -26.40 -6.42 -1.01
C SER A 26 -25.19 -6.52 -0.08
N CYS A 27 -24.78 -7.71 0.38
CA CYS A 27 -23.72 -7.84 1.41
C CYS A 27 -22.40 -8.50 0.96
N ALA A 28 -22.12 -8.67 -0.34
CA ALA A 28 -20.91 -9.39 -0.79
C ALA A 28 -19.76 -8.51 -1.34
N SER A 29 -19.89 -7.17 -1.41
CA SER A 29 -18.98 -6.34 -2.21
C SER A 29 -17.65 -5.93 -1.54
N THR A 30 -17.51 -6.07 -0.22
CA THR A 30 -16.43 -5.37 0.51
C THR A 30 -15.06 -6.04 0.37
N GLY A 31 -14.99 -7.36 0.18
CA GLY A 31 -13.71 -8.10 0.16
C GLY A 31 -12.87 -7.97 -1.12
N SER A 32 -13.42 -7.43 -2.21
CA SER A 32 -12.72 -7.33 -3.51
C SER A 32 -11.85 -6.08 -3.64
N GLN A 33 -12.25 -4.99 -2.98
CA GLN A 33 -11.57 -3.70 -3.06
C GLN A 33 -10.26 -3.68 -2.27
N ASP A 34 -10.26 -4.27 -1.07
CA ASP A 34 -9.05 -4.36 -0.24
C ASP A 34 -7.95 -5.16 -0.94
N LYS A 35 -8.29 -6.29 -1.58
CA LYS A 35 -7.33 -7.09 -2.36
C LYS A 35 -6.69 -6.28 -3.49
N LYS A 36 -7.48 -5.48 -4.20
CA LYS A 36 -6.97 -4.62 -5.28
C LYS A 36 -6.02 -3.55 -4.74
N LEU A 37 -6.34 -2.92 -3.61
CA LEU A 37 -5.48 -1.91 -2.98
C LEU A 37 -4.15 -2.52 -2.50
N VAL A 38 -4.19 -3.71 -1.91
CA VAL A 38 -2.98 -4.43 -1.49
C VAL A 38 -2.11 -4.79 -2.70
N THR A 39 -2.71 -5.31 -3.77
CA THR A 39 -1.96 -5.62 -5.00
C THR A 39 -1.38 -4.36 -5.65
N SER A 40 -2.14 -3.27 -5.73
CA SER A 40 -1.65 -2.02 -6.32
C SER A 40 -0.55 -1.37 -5.48
N LEU A 41 -0.60 -1.52 -4.15
CA LEU A 41 0.47 -1.10 -3.27
C LEU A 41 1.77 -1.84 -3.57
N LYS A 42 1.72 -3.18 -3.63
CA LYS A 42 2.91 -4.00 -3.94
C LYS A 42 3.55 -3.60 -5.25
N LEU A 43 2.74 -3.46 -6.31
CA LEU A 43 3.23 -3.00 -7.62
C LEU A 43 3.87 -1.61 -7.56
N SER A 44 3.32 -0.70 -6.77
CA SER A 44 3.87 0.66 -6.62
C SER A 44 5.18 0.67 -5.83
N VAL A 45 5.25 -0.14 -4.76
CA VAL A 45 6.48 -0.35 -3.97
C VAL A 45 7.57 -0.95 -4.86
N ASP A 46 7.24 -1.99 -5.64
CA ASP A 46 8.20 -2.62 -6.54
C ASP A 46 8.67 -1.62 -7.59
N ALA A 47 7.77 -0.95 -8.30
CA ALA A 47 8.13 0.02 -9.34
C ALA A 47 9.00 1.17 -8.80
N PHE A 48 8.68 1.73 -7.64
CA PHE A 48 9.50 2.77 -7.01
C PHE A 48 10.91 2.29 -6.67
N ASN A 49 11.02 1.12 -6.03
CA ASN A 49 12.31 0.61 -5.58
C ASN A 49 13.16 0.08 -6.77
N ASP A 50 12.53 -0.47 -7.81
CA ASP A 50 13.23 -0.86 -9.04
C ASP A 50 13.76 0.35 -9.81
N ALA A 51 12.96 1.41 -9.96
CA ALA A 51 13.41 2.67 -10.55
C ALA A 51 14.57 3.27 -9.75
N PHE A 52 14.49 3.29 -8.42
CA PHE A 52 15.56 3.79 -7.57
C PHE A 52 16.83 2.94 -7.67
N ARG A 53 16.71 1.60 -7.67
CA ARG A 53 17.82 0.66 -7.87
C ARG A 53 18.51 0.85 -9.22
N SER A 54 17.72 1.12 -10.26
CA SER A 54 18.18 1.34 -11.63
C SER A 54 18.71 2.76 -11.86
N GLU A 55 18.70 3.60 -10.83
CA GLU A 55 19.12 5.02 -10.88
C GLU A 55 18.24 5.89 -11.80
N GLU A 56 17.03 5.42 -12.10
CA GLU A 56 15.97 6.12 -12.83
C GLU A 56 15.19 7.04 -11.88
N TYR A 57 15.91 7.96 -11.22
CA TYR A 57 15.37 8.76 -10.12
C TYR A 57 14.18 9.64 -10.51
N THR A 58 14.09 10.06 -11.77
CA THR A 58 12.93 10.80 -12.29
C THR A 58 11.65 9.95 -12.27
N GLU A 59 11.77 8.65 -12.54
CA GLU A 59 10.64 7.71 -12.47
C GLU A 59 10.27 7.42 -11.03
N ALA A 60 11.27 7.18 -10.16
CA ALA A 60 11.03 7.03 -8.72
C ALA A 60 10.35 8.28 -8.12
N ALA A 61 10.71 9.49 -8.57
CA ALA A 61 10.11 10.74 -8.12
C ALA A 61 8.61 10.88 -8.48
N ALA A 62 8.07 10.06 -9.40
CA ALA A 62 6.64 10.06 -9.72
C ALA A 62 5.77 9.52 -8.56
N PHE A 63 6.35 8.68 -7.70
CA PHE A 63 5.73 8.16 -6.49
C PHE A 63 5.83 9.12 -5.31
N VAL A 64 6.65 10.17 -5.40
CA VAL A 64 6.89 11.11 -4.32
C VAL A 64 5.85 12.26 -4.37
N PRO A 65 5.21 12.60 -3.25
CA PRO A 65 4.34 13.77 -3.14
C PRO A 65 5.07 15.06 -3.54
N ALA A 66 4.35 16.02 -4.13
CA ALA A 66 4.96 17.25 -4.64
C ALA A 66 5.70 18.05 -3.54
N ASP A 67 5.13 18.12 -2.34
CA ASP A 67 5.69 18.77 -1.15
C ASP A 67 6.90 18.04 -0.54
N LYS A 68 7.20 16.82 -1.02
CA LYS A 68 8.33 15.99 -0.56
C LYS A 68 9.42 15.80 -1.61
N LYS A 69 9.24 16.31 -2.83
CA LYS A 69 10.21 16.13 -3.92
C LYS A 69 11.61 16.68 -3.59
N GLU A 70 11.70 17.84 -2.95
CA GLU A 70 12.99 18.42 -2.55
C GLU A 70 13.75 17.51 -1.58
N TYR A 71 13.06 16.95 -0.60
CA TYR A 71 13.64 15.99 0.34
C TYR A 71 14.13 14.71 -0.37
N PHE A 72 13.33 14.19 -1.30
CA PHE A 72 13.72 13.04 -2.11
C PHE A 72 14.97 13.31 -2.95
N TRP A 73 15.07 14.48 -3.59
CA TRP A 73 16.27 14.83 -4.37
C TRP A 73 17.51 14.98 -3.49
N ALA A 74 17.36 15.55 -2.28
CA ALA A 74 18.44 15.58 -1.30
C ALA A 74 18.86 14.18 -0.83
N GLU A 75 17.96 13.20 -0.82
CA GLU A 75 18.32 11.78 -0.63
C GLU A 75 19.10 11.24 -1.82
N VAL A 76 18.60 11.43 -3.05
CA VAL A 76 19.27 10.99 -4.27
C VAL A 76 20.71 11.50 -4.34
N ASP A 77 20.97 12.77 -4.06
CA ASP A 77 22.32 13.35 -4.06
C ASP A 77 23.26 12.72 -3.01
N ARG A 78 22.70 12.16 -1.94
CA ARG A 78 23.47 11.39 -0.95
C ARG A 78 23.83 9.98 -1.43
N PHE A 79 23.07 9.40 -2.35
CA PHE A 79 23.26 8.03 -2.82
C PHE A 79 23.99 7.93 -4.16
N LYS A 80 23.66 8.84 -5.09
CA LYS A 80 24.13 8.82 -6.47
C LYS A 80 25.65 8.80 -6.52
N GLY A 81 26.20 7.80 -7.21
CA GLY A 81 27.65 7.60 -7.35
C GLY A 81 28.37 7.23 -6.05
N LYS A 82 27.66 6.84 -4.98
CA LYS A 82 28.26 6.41 -3.70
C LYS A 82 27.82 5.02 -3.27
N ILE A 83 26.59 4.63 -3.61
CA ILE A 83 26.00 3.35 -3.24
C ILE A 83 25.37 2.71 -4.47
N ARG A 84 25.53 1.39 -4.61
CA ARG A 84 24.84 0.58 -5.61
C ARG A 84 23.96 -0.44 -4.90
N ILE A 85 22.64 -0.33 -5.10
CA ILE A 85 21.69 -1.34 -4.63
C ILE A 85 21.77 -2.53 -5.58
N THR A 86 21.96 -3.73 -5.05
CA THR A 86 22.06 -4.96 -5.85
C THR A 86 20.80 -5.77 -5.81
N ASP A 87 20.14 -5.80 -4.65
CA ASP A 87 18.88 -6.51 -4.46
C ASP A 87 17.99 -5.80 -3.45
N TYR A 88 16.68 -5.98 -3.60
CA TYR A 88 15.72 -5.60 -2.58
C TYR A 88 14.56 -6.59 -2.52
N ASN A 89 13.98 -6.72 -1.34
CA ASN A 89 12.85 -7.60 -1.10
C ASN A 89 11.83 -6.92 -0.21
N LEU A 90 10.57 -6.93 -0.63
CA LEU A 90 9.44 -6.58 0.22
C LEU A 90 9.15 -7.76 1.17
N ARG A 91 9.41 -7.58 2.47
CA ARG A 91 9.24 -8.64 3.48
C ARG A 91 7.81 -8.74 3.99
N GLU A 92 7.24 -7.60 4.36
CA GLU A 92 5.93 -7.52 4.98
C GLU A 92 5.29 -6.17 4.66
N VAL A 93 3.96 -6.11 4.67
CA VAL A 93 3.20 -4.87 4.56
C VAL A 93 2.30 -4.73 5.79
N GLN A 94 2.52 -3.70 6.58
CA GLN A 94 1.66 -3.37 7.72
C GLN A 94 0.66 -2.28 7.31
N HIS A 95 -0.63 -2.59 7.29
CA HIS A 95 -1.67 -1.59 7.01
C HIS A 95 -2.07 -0.87 8.30
N THR A 96 -2.17 0.46 8.27
CA THR A 96 -2.48 1.26 9.46
C THR A 96 -3.91 1.79 9.48
N ASP A 97 -4.43 2.25 8.33
CA ASP A 97 -5.77 2.87 8.24
C ASP A 97 -6.55 2.31 7.05
N LYS A 98 -7.60 1.51 7.28
CA LYS A 98 -8.59 1.05 6.27
C LYS A 98 -8.04 0.85 4.84
N SER A 99 -6.85 0.25 4.72
CA SER A 99 -6.15 0.01 3.45
C SER A 99 -5.71 1.27 2.66
N THR A 100 -5.78 2.49 3.20
CA THR A 100 -5.33 3.74 2.55
C THR A 100 -3.93 4.18 2.98
N SER A 101 -3.40 3.59 4.05
CA SER A 101 -2.04 3.83 4.54
C SER A 101 -1.36 2.49 4.80
N ALA A 102 -0.08 2.40 4.48
CA ALA A 102 0.68 1.18 4.66
C ALA A 102 2.16 1.47 4.94
N ASN A 103 2.76 0.54 5.67
CA ASN A 103 4.16 0.57 6.06
C ASN A 103 4.85 -0.71 5.55
N PRO A 104 5.31 -0.72 4.28
CA PRO A 104 6.14 -1.81 3.74
C PRO A 104 7.47 -1.92 4.49
N ILE A 105 7.83 -3.14 4.89
CA ILE A 105 9.14 -3.46 5.46
C ILE A 105 10.03 -3.98 4.34
N MET A 106 11.07 -3.22 4.03
CA MET A 106 12.02 -3.49 2.95
C MET A 106 13.30 -4.09 3.50
N TYR A 107 13.84 -5.07 2.79
CA TYR A 107 15.18 -5.60 2.99
C TYR A 107 16.03 -5.26 1.76
N PHE A 108 17.11 -4.53 1.93
CA PHE A 108 18.00 -4.09 0.86
C PHE A 108 19.37 -4.72 1.00
N GLN A 109 19.96 -5.08 -0.13
CA GLN A 109 21.37 -5.41 -0.28
C GLN A 109 22.05 -4.35 -1.14
N PHE A 110 23.19 -3.83 -0.70
CA PHE A 110 23.90 -2.78 -1.41
C PHE A 110 25.39 -2.84 -1.14
N TYR A 111 26.18 -2.31 -2.07
CA TYR A 111 27.60 -2.04 -1.87
C TYR A 111 27.82 -0.54 -1.80
N ARG A 112 28.78 -0.13 -0.97
CA ARG A 112 29.34 1.21 -1.08
C ARG A 112 30.50 1.18 -2.07
N LEU A 113 30.56 2.19 -2.94
CA LEU A 113 31.58 2.26 -3.99
C LEU A 113 32.98 2.58 -3.42
N ASP A 114 33.06 3.08 -2.18
CA ASP A 114 34.32 3.38 -1.49
C ASP A 114 34.93 2.19 -0.72
N SER A 115 34.14 1.17 -0.35
CA SER A 115 34.61 0.03 0.45
C SER A 115 34.39 -1.33 -0.21
N ALA A 116 33.61 -1.42 -1.29
CA ALA A 116 33.24 -2.64 -1.99
C ALA A 116 32.67 -3.77 -1.10
N ALA A 117 32.26 -3.46 0.13
CA ALA A 117 31.69 -4.42 1.07
C ALA A 117 30.17 -4.51 0.88
N LEU A 118 29.66 -5.75 0.78
CA LEU A 118 28.21 -5.98 0.73
C LEU A 118 27.63 -5.65 2.11
N GLN A 119 26.62 -4.80 2.12
CA GLN A 119 25.85 -4.45 3.31
C GLN A 119 24.39 -4.78 3.08
N THR A 120 23.72 -5.06 4.18
CA THR A 120 22.29 -5.34 4.17
C THR A 120 21.61 -4.47 5.21
N VAL A 121 20.41 -3.98 4.90
CA VAL A 121 19.63 -3.18 5.83
C VAL A 121 18.16 -3.51 5.70
N THR A 122 17.46 -3.55 6.82
CA THR A 122 16.00 -3.63 6.87
C THR A 122 15.45 -2.29 7.36
N PHE A 123 14.48 -1.73 6.67
CA PHE A 123 13.84 -0.47 7.06
C PHE A 123 12.38 -0.44 6.63
N THR A 124 11.63 0.50 7.19
CA THR A 124 10.21 0.68 6.91
C THR A 124 10.02 1.89 6.02
N GLN A 125 9.23 1.74 4.95
CA GLN A 125 8.73 2.84 4.14
C GLN A 125 7.36 3.28 4.65
N LYS A 126 6.94 4.51 4.37
CA LYS A 126 5.57 4.97 4.64
C LYS A 126 4.89 5.36 3.35
N TRP A 127 3.72 4.77 3.13
CA TRP A 127 2.95 4.90 1.92
C TRP A 127 1.51 5.27 2.24
N TYR A 128 0.92 6.09 1.37
CA TYR A 128 -0.51 6.40 1.42
C TYR A 128 -1.11 6.40 0.02
N PHE A 129 -2.38 6.03 -0.07
CA PHE A 129 -3.13 6.03 -1.32
C PHE A 129 -3.72 7.43 -1.53
N ASP A 130 -3.26 8.11 -2.57
CA ASP A 130 -3.84 9.37 -3.00
C ASP A 130 -5.18 9.10 -3.70
N GLN A 131 -6.28 9.49 -3.06
CA GLN A 131 -7.63 9.30 -3.59
C GLN A 131 -7.91 10.13 -4.85
N LYS A 132 -7.25 11.28 -5.00
CA LYS A 132 -7.43 12.18 -6.16
C LYS A 132 -6.77 11.57 -7.39
N ASP A 133 -5.51 11.16 -7.24
CA ASP A 133 -4.72 10.61 -8.34
C ASP A 133 -4.97 9.10 -8.51
N LYS A 134 -5.65 8.46 -7.56
CA LYS A 134 -5.86 7.01 -7.49
C LYS A 134 -4.57 6.20 -7.56
N HIS A 135 -3.50 6.72 -6.96
CA HIS A 135 -2.17 6.13 -6.98
C HIS A 135 -1.55 6.13 -5.59
N TRP A 136 -0.69 5.16 -5.32
CA TRP A 136 0.10 5.13 -4.10
C TRP A 136 1.25 6.12 -4.17
N LYS A 137 1.49 6.81 -3.05
CA LYS A 137 2.58 7.76 -2.87
C LYS A 137 3.42 7.37 -1.67
N VAL A 138 4.73 7.56 -1.79
CA VAL A 138 5.70 7.33 -0.72
C VAL A 138 5.97 8.64 0.02
N SER A 139 5.55 8.73 1.28
CA SER A 139 5.79 9.90 2.12
C SER A 139 7.12 9.84 2.86
N ASP A 140 7.65 8.63 3.05
CA ASP A 140 8.96 8.36 3.66
C ASP A 140 9.58 7.14 2.97
N SER A 141 10.70 7.36 2.28
CA SER A 141 11.43 6.32 1.54
C SER A 141 12.19 5.36 2.47
N GLY A 142 12.42 5.75 3.73
CA GLY A 142 13.22 5.00 4.70
C GLY A 142 14.72 4.92 4.36
N PHE A 143 15.19 5.51 3.26
CA PHE A 143 16.57 5.36 2.79
C PHE A 143 17.61 5.96 3.76
N GLY A 144 17.21 6.87 4.64
CA GLY A 144 18.05 7.31 5.76
C GLY A 144 18.63 6.18 6.63
N ALA A 145 18.05 4.97 6.61
CA ALA A 145 18.62 3.80 7.28
C ALA A 145 19.95 3.33 6.65
N ILE A 146 20.12 3.48 5.34
CA ILE A 146 21.32 3.06 4.59
C ILE A 146 22.55 3.88 5.01
N THR A 147 22.35 5.18 5.33
CA THR A 147 23.44 6.07 5.72
C THR A 147 23.89 5.88 7.17
N LYS A 148 22.97 5.45 8.06
CA LYS A 148 23.23 5.25 9.50
C LYS A 148 24.07 4.01 9.85
N THR A 149 24.17 3.02 8.96
CA THR A 149 24.98 1.80 9.17
C THR A 149 26.48 2.06 9.40
N ARG A 150 26.96 3.31 9.27
CA ARG A 150 28.34 3.72 9.59
C ARG A 150 28.68 3.67 11.09
N ALA A 151 27.70 3.69 11.99
CA ALA A 151 27.94 4.02 13.41
C ALA A 151 28.36 2.85 14.32
N GLY A 152 28.88 1.75 13.78
CA GLY A 152 29.24 0.59 14.60
C GLY A 152 30.36 -0.24 14.01
N PHE A 153 31.58 0.29 14.01
CA PHE A 153 32.84 -0.45 14.13
C PHE A 153 33.88 0.47 14.77
#